data_AF-A0AAP8N756-F1
#
_entry.id   AF-A0AAP8N756-F1
#
_cell.length_a   1.000
_cell.length_b   1.000
_cell.length_c   1.000
_cell.angle_alpha   90.00
_cell.angle_beta   90.00
_cell.angle_gamma   90.00
#
_symmetry.space_group_name_H-M   'P 1'
#
loop_
_entity.id
_entity.type
_entity.pdbx_description
1 polymer ?
#
loop_
_entity_poly.entity_id
_entity_poly.type
_entity_poly.pdbx_seq_one_letter_code
_entity_poly.pdbx_strand_id
1 'polypeptide(L)' 'MSRAFFNEMYDASGGCRPHYQEFARWLADTPLELLDQRRREADLLFHRAGITFTLYGDEQGTERLIPFDIIPRSIK' A
#
# COMPACT_ATOMS: atom_id res chain seq x y z
N MET A 1 -22.72 -6.27 15.83
CA MET A 1 -23.02 -6.00 14.41
C MET A 1 -21.73 -5.60 13.72
N SER A 2 -21.27 -6.33 12.70
CA SER A 2 -20.07 -5.95 11.94
C SER A 2 -20.39 -4.67 11.15
N ARG A 3 -19.71 -3.57 11.48
CA ARG A 3 -19.82 -2.34 10.71
C ARG A 3 -19.21 -2.60 9.34
N ALA A 4 -20.01 -2.48 8.27
CA ALA A 4 -19.48 -2.49 6.92
C ALA A 4 -18.66 -1.20 6.74
N PHE A 5 -17.33 -1.35 6.62
CA PHE A 5 -16.45 -0.23 6.33
C PHE A 5 -16.50 0.10 4.84
N PHE A 6 -16.30 1.37 4.49
CA PHE A 6 -16.13 1.76 3.10
C PHE A 6 -14.85 1.12 2.57
N ASN A 7 -14.93 0.49 1.40
CA ASN A 7 -13.78 -0.02 0.67
C ASN A 7 -13.61 0.79 -0.62
N GLU A 8 -12.37 1.23 -0.86
CA GLU A 8 -11.99 2.05 -2.01
C GLU A 8 -12.13 1.29 -3.32
N MET A 9 -11.80 0.00 -3.35
CA MET A 9 -11.79 -0.81 -4.57
C MET A 9 -13.13 -1.49 -4.83
N TYR A 10 -13.82 -1.93 -3.77
CA TYR A 10 -15.07 -2.70 -3.84
C TYR A 10 -16.24 -1.93 -3.24
N ASP A 11 -17.42 -2.04 -3.85
CA ASP A 11 -18.67 -1.54 -3.30
C ASP A 11 -19.27 -2.51 -2.26
N ALA A 12 -20.39 -2.11 -1.64
CA ALA A 12 -21.06 -2.92 -0.63
C ALA A 12 -21.64 -4.25 -1.17
N SER A 13 -21.76 -4.41 -2.49
CA SER A 13 -22.18 -5.63 -3.16
C SER A 13 -21.00 -6.51 -3.61
N GLY A 14 -19.76 -6.08 -3.36
CA GLY A 14 -18.54 -6.77 -3.79
C GLY A 14 -18.12 -6.44 -5.23
N GLY A 15 -18.80 -5.50 -5.90
CA GLY A 15 -18.45 -5.04 -7.24
C GLY A 15 -17.21 -4.14 -7.23
N CYS A 16 -16.29 -4.33 -8.18
CA CYS A 16 -15.15 -3.43 -8.34
C CYS A 16 -15.61 -2.07 -8.89
N ARG A 17 -15.22 -0.99 -8.20
CA ARG A 17 -15.58 0.38 -8.59
C ARG A 17 -14.93 0.77 -9.92
N PRO A 18 -15.60 1.58 -10.77
CA PRO A 18 -15.12 1.90 -12.12
C PRO A 18 -13.67 2.42 -12.18
N HIS A 19 -13.27 3.29 -11.26
CA HIS A 19 -11.92 3.89 -11.24
C HIS A 19 -10.82 2.92 -10.75
N TYR A 20 -11.19 1.73 -10.25
CA TYR A 20 -10.26 0.67 -9.91
C TYR A 20 -10.25 -0.48 -10.92
N GLN A 21 -11.14 -0.50 -11.92
CA GLN A 21 -11.32 -1.67 -12.79
C GLN A 21 -10.06 -2.04 -13.58
N GLU A 22 -9.36 -1.07 -14.14
CA GLU A 22 -8.11 -1.32 -14.86
C GLU A 22 -7.02 -1.83 -13.93
N PHE A 23 -6.89 -1.21 -12.76
CA PHE A 23 -5.95 -1.66 -11.73
C PHE A 23 -6.27 -3.07 -11.23
N ALA A 24 -7.55 -3.40 -11.04
CA ALA A 24 -8.00 -4.72 -10.61
C ALA A 24 -7.63 -5.81 -11.62
N ARG A 25 -7.80 -5.53 -12.91
CA ARG A 25 -7.40 -6.45 -14.00
C ARG A 25 -5.88 -6.65 -14.00
N TRP A 26 -5.13 -5.55 -13.99
CA TRP A 26 -3.68 -5.61 -13.91
C TRP A 26 -3.20 -6.42 -12.70
N LEU A 27 -3.79 -6.17 -11.52
CA LEU A 27 -3.43 -6.89 -10.29
C LEU A 27 -3.73 -8.38 -10.38
N ALA A 28 -4.86 -8.76 -11.00
CA ALA A 28 -5.23 -10.16 -11.22
C ALA A 28 -4.29 -10.88 -12.21
N ASP A 29 -3.81 -10.17 -13.22
CA ASP A 29 -2.88 -10.70 -14.24
C ASP A 29 -1.40 -10.67 -13.79
N THR A 30 -1.11 -10.02 -12.66
CA THR A 30 0.26 -9.83 -12.17
C THR A 30 0.73 -11.01 -11.31
N PRO A 31 1.87 -11.63 -11.63
CA PRO A 31 2.47 -12.67 -10.78
C PRO A 31 2.83 -12.14 -9.40
N LEU A 32 2.64 -12.96 -8.36
CA LEU A 32 2.93 -12.59 -6.98
C LEU A 32 4.43 -12.27 -6.78
N GLU A 33 5.31 -12.98 -7.49
CA GLU A 33 6.75 -12.77 -7.46
C GLU A 33 7.14 -11.37 -7.93
N LEU A 34 6.41 -10.84 -8.92
CA LEU A 34 6.62 -9.47 -9.39
C LEU A 34 6.21 -8.45 -8.32
N LEU A 35 5.08 -8.66 -7.64
CA LEU A 35 4.65 -7.80 -6.53
C LEU A 35 5.66 -7.82 -5.38
N ASP A 36 6.18 -8.99 -5.02
CA ASP A 36 7.20 -9.14 -4.00
C ASP A 36 8.51 -8.42 -4.38
N GLN A 37 8.90 -8.52 -5.64
CA GLN A 37 10.05 -7.78 -6.16
C GLN A 37 9.83 -6.27 -6.04
N ARG A 38 8.67 -5.76 -6.47
CA ARG A 38 8.34 -4.33 -6.38
C ARG A 38 8.31 -3.82 -4.95
N ARG A 39 7.83 -4.62 -4.01
CA ARG A 39 7.87 -4.28 -2.58
C ARG A 39 9.31 -4.11 -2.09
N ARG A 40 10.20 -5.06 -2.38
CA ARG A 40 11.62 -4.96 -1.99
C ARG A 40 12.32 -3.77 -2.65
N GLU A 41 12.02 -3.50 -3.92
CA GLU A 41 12.55 -2.33 -4.63
C GLU A 41 12.09 -1.03 -3.97
N ALA A 42 10.80 -0.93 -3.62
CA ALA A 42 10.27 0.21 -2.89
C ALA A 42 10.96 0.38 -1.54
N ASP A 43 11.06 -0.68 -0.72
CA ASP A 43 11.76 -0.65 0.57
C ASP A 43 13.19 -0.09 0.41
N LEU A 44 13.96 -0.62 -0.55
CA LEU A 44 15.32 -0.16 -0.83
C LEU A 44 15.37 1.31 -1.27
N LEU A 45 14.40 1.78 -2.05
CA LEU A 45 14.31 3.19 -2.45
C LEU A 45 14.06 4.10 -1.25
N PHE A 46 13.14 3.72 -0.35
CA PHE A 46 12.86 4.48 0.88
C PHE A 46 14.07 4.50 1.82
N HIS A 47 14.75 3.36 1.97
CA HIS A 47 16.02 3.25 2.70
C HIS A 47 17.09 4.19 2.12
N ARG A 48 17.31 4.16 0.81
CA ARG A 48 18.35 4.96 0.14
C ARG A 48 18.03 6.45 0.14
N ALA A 49 16.75 6.82 0.06
CA ALA A 49 16.31 8.20 0.09
C ALA A 49 16.37 8.82 1.49
N GLY A 50 16.65 8.02 2.53
CA GLY A 50 16.68 8.50 3.92
C GLY A 50 15.31 8.97 4.41
N ILE A 51 14.22 8.43 3.86
CA ILE A 51 12.86 8.77 4.27
C ILE A 51 12.58 8.02 5.58
N THR A 52 13.01 8.62 6.69
CA THR A 52 12.82 8.10 8.04
C THR A 52 11.88 9.01 8.83
N PHE A 53 11.27 8.45 9.88
CA PHE A 53 10.55 9.23 10.87
C PHE A 53 11.11 8.93 12.26
N THR A 54 11.15 9.97 13.10
CA THR A 54 11.61 9.87 14.48
C THR A 54 10.45 9.48 15.38
N LEU A 55 10.61 8.39 16.13
CA LEU A 55 9.71 8.05 17.21
C LEU A 55 10.09 8.84 18.46
N TYR A 56 9.28 9.84 18.80
CA TYR A 56 9.39 10.52 20.09
C TYR A 56 8.70 9.66 21.15
N GLY A 57 9.48 8.97 21.99
CA GLY A 57 8.96 8.11 23.06
C GLY A 57 9.90 7.01 23.52
N ASP A 58 10.91 6.66 22.71
CA ASP A 58 12.03 5.81 23.12
C ASP A 58 13.21 6.75 23.45
N GLU A 59 13.86 6.59 24.60
CA GLU A 59 14.95 7.47 25.09
C GLU A 59 16.17 7.57 24.14
N GLN A 60 16.14 6.86 23.00
CA GLN A 60 17.21 6.79 22.00
C GLN A 60 16.89 7.41 20.64
N GLY A 61 15.73 8.08 20.45
CA GLY A 61 15.46 8.76 19.18
C GLY A 61 15.55 7.82 17.97
N THR A 62 15.03 6.60 18.13
CA THR A 62 15.21 5.53 17.16
C THR A 62 14.52 5.87 15.84
N GLU A 63 15.32 6.08 14.79
CA GLU A 63 14.80 6.27 13.43
C GLU A 63 14.22 4.95 12.89
N ARG A 64 13.03 5.05 12.30
CA ARG A 64 12.36 3.94 11.60
C ARG A 64 11.99 4.37 10.19
N LEU A 65 11.93 3.41 9.28
CA LEU A 65 11.47 3.65 7.92
C LEU A 65 9.97 3.73 7.89
N ILE A 66 9.47 4.67 7.12
CA ILE A 66 8.03 4.77 6.87
C ILE A 66 7.61 3.49 6.11
N PRO A 67 6.61 2.74 6.60
CA PRO A 67 6.07 1.61 5.85
C PRO A 67 5.40 2.14 4.59
N PHE A 68 5.70 1.51 3.45
CA PHE A 68 5.15 1.88 2.15
C PHE A 68 4.34 0.74 1.56
N ASP A 69 3.18 1.08 0.98
CA ASP A 69 2.34 0.15 0.23
C ASP A 69 2.45 0.45 -1.27
N ILE A 70 2.69 -0.58 -2.07
CA ILE A 70 2.77 -0.50 -3.53
C ILE A 70 1.39 -0.44 -4.20
N ILE A 71 0.31 -0.72 -3.46
CA ILE A 71 -1.07 -0.64 -3.94
C ILE A 71 -1.55 0.82 -3.86
N PRO A 72 -1.82 1.47 -5.00
CA PRO A 72 -2.21 2.86 -5.01
C PRO A 72 -3.64 3.03 -4.48
N ARG A 73 -3.87 4.14 -3.78
CA ARG A 73 -5.22 4.62 -3.50
C ARG A 73 -5.69 5.54 -4.62
N SER A 74 -6.37 4.99 -5.62
CA SER A 74 -7.02 5.76 -6.68
C SER A 74 -8.11 6.67 -6.12
N ILE A 75 -8.07 7.93 -6.51
CA ILE A 75 -9.07 8.96 -6.17
C ILE A 75 -9.75 9.37 -7.48
N LYS A 76 -11.06 9.55 -7.46
CA LYS A 76 -11.85 10.04 -8.59
C LYS A 76 -11.87 11.56 -8.64
#